data_AF-A0A1J4S1Q4-F1
#
_entry.id   AF-A0A1J4S1Q4-F1
#
_cell.length_a   1.000
_cell.length_b   1.000
_cell.length_c   1.000
_cell.angle_alpha   90.00
_cell.angle_beta   90.00
_cell.angle_gamma   90.00
#
_symmetry.space_group_name_H-M   'P 1'
#
loop_
_entity.id
_entity.type
_entity.pdbx_description
1 polymer ?
#
loop_
_entity_poly.entity_id
_entity_poly.type
_entity_poly.pdbx_seq_one_letter_code
_entity_poly.pdbx_strand_id
1 'polypeptide(L)'
;MVKRQTWILLAFFLALAGFAIYQKYNPSAPRPRTNENATPSATIAPVEFLFPAGQGTVASLSIESREGQSVRVERAAAGAWSLTKPFEAAADPSSAEAAASQVSALRILARLDLDPADAGLKSPAYTLTVGFSDGRSFVVEVGDATPTGTGYYARKDGGFASPLVIDKDGLDALLNLLVYPPFLETPTPSPTPTETPTPAAGADTCLGGQCQPVLEDSPGGTPTATKSP
;
A
#
# COMPACT_ATOMS: atom_id res chain seq x y z
N MET A 1 -1.21 -61.99 64.24
CA MET A 1 -1.38 -62.71 62.96
C MET A 1 -1.75 -61.68 61.89
N VAL A 2 -0.77 -61.07 61.21
CA VAL A 2 -1.03 -60.00 60.22
C VAL A 2 -1.51 -60.64 58.92
N LYS A 3 -2.68 -60.27 58.41
CA LYS A 3 -3.26 -60.85 57.18
C LYS A 3 -2.42 -60.42 55.98
N ARG A 4 -2.26 -61.31 54.98
CA ARG A 4 -1.46 -61.04 53.76
C ARG A 4 -1.88 -59.75 53.04
N GLN A 5 -3.15 -59.36 53.15
CA GLN A 5 -3.68 -58.09 52.63
C GLN A 5 -3.05 -56.85 53.26
N THR A 6 -2.74 -56.88 54.55
CA THR A 6 -2.13 -55.73 55.25
C THR A 6 -0.69 -55.51 54.77
N TRP A 7 0.01 -56.59 54.39
CA TRP A 7 1.35 -56.52 53.80
C TRP A 7 1.34 -55.95 52.39
N ILE A 8 0.32 -56.29 51.59
CA ILE A 8 0.16 -55.74 50.22
C ILE A 8 -0.14 -54.24 50.29
N LEU A 9 -1.03 -53.82 51.19
CA LEU A 9 -1.34 -52.41 51.41
C LEU A 9 -0.12 -51.62 51.90
N LEU A 10 0.68 -52.19 52.81
CA LEU A 10 1.92 -51.57 53.31
C LEU A 10 2.96 -51.41 52.19
N ALA A 11 3.16 -52.44 51.37
CA ALA A 11 4.09 -52.40 50.25
C ALA A 11 3.68 -51.35 49.21
N PHE A 12 2.37 -51.26 48.91
CA PHE A 12 1.84 -50.26 48.00
C PHE A 12 1.99 -48.83 48.55
N PHE A 13 1.74 -48.64 49.85
CA PHE A 13 1.93 -47.36 50.51
C PHE A 13 3.41 -46.92 50.52
N LEU A 14 4.34 -47.85 50.77
CA LEU A 14 5.78 -47.61 50.66
C LEU A 14 6.21 -47.28 49.23
N ALA A 15 5.64 -47.94 48.23
CA ALA A 15 5.91 -47.63 46.82
C ALA A 15 5.43 -46.23 46.43
N LEU A 16 4.22 -45.83 46.86
CA LEU A 16 3.69 -44.48 46.63
C LEU A 16 4.48 -43.41 47.38
N ALA A 17 4.85 -43.65 48.64
CA ALA A 17 5.69 -42.74 49.40
C ALA A 17 7.07 -42.59 48.75
N GLY A 18 7.68 -43.70 48.31
CA GLY A 18 8.92 -43.69 47.55
C GLY A 18 8.81 -42.92 46.23
N PHE A 19 7.71 -43.08 45.50
CA PHE A 19 7.44 -42.34 44.27
C PHE A 19 7.21 -40.83 44.51
N ALA A 20 6.52 -40.46 45.58
CA ALA A 20 6.31 -39.06 45.97
C ALA A 20 7.63 -38.40 46.40
N ILE A 21 8.45 -39.12 47.16
CA ILE A 21 9.82 -38.71 47.52
C ILE A 21 10.67 -38.59 46.25
N TYR A 22 10.59 -39.56 45.35
CA TYR A 22 11.29 -39.50 44.07
C TYR A 22 10.89 -38.27 43.25
N GLN A 23 9.61 -37.92 43.13
CA GLN A 23 9.21 -36.67 42.47
C GLN A 23 9.72 -35.41 43.21
N LYS A 24 9.82 -35.46 44.54
CA LYS A 24 10.34 -34.34 45.34
C LYS A 24 11.86 -34.18 45.22
N TYR A 25 12.61 -35.27 45.07
CA TYR A 25 14.08 -35.30 45.08
C TYR A 25 14.73 -35.51 43.72
N ASN A 26 14.01 -35.95 42.69
CA ASN A 26 14.40 -35.84 41.28
C ASN A 26 13.78 -34.58 40.68
N PRO A 27 14.44 -33.40 40.82
CA PRO A 27 14.03 -32.22 40.09
C PRO A 27 14.06 -32.54 38.59
N SER A 28 12.90 -32.44 37.95
CA SER A 28 12.74 -32.57 36.51
C SER A 28 13.59 -31.52 35.81
N ALA A 29 14.67 -31.95 35.15
CA ALA A 29 15.54 -31.20 34.23
C ALA A 29 16.10 -29.86 34.78
N PRO A 30 17.22 -29.35 34.22
CA PRO A 30 17.55 -27.94 34.40
C PRO A 30 16.35 -27.12 33.92
N ARG A 31 15.61 -26.48 34.83
CA ARG A 31 14.75 -25.36 34.43
C ARG A 31 15.71 -24.39 33.73
N PRO A 32 15.48 -24.01 32.45
CA PRO A 32 16.20 -22.86 31.92
C PRO A 32 15.99 -21.75 32.92
N ARG A 33 17.10 -21.19 33.41
CA ARG A 33 17.04 -20.06 34.33
C ARG A 33 16.15 -19.04 33.64
N THR A 34 15.02 -18.70 34.26
CA THR A 34 14.35 -17.45 33.97
C THR A 34 15.35 -16.37 34.33
N ASN A 35 16.20 -16.02 33.39
CA ASN A 35 16.72 -14.68 33.35
C ASN A 35 15.45 -13.84 33.12
N GLU A 36 15.00 -13.10 34.13
CA GLU A 36 13.96 -12.06 34.00
C GLU A 36 14.37 -10.91 33.06
N ASN A 37 15.44 -11.10 32.28
CA ASN A 37 15.85 -10.26 31.17
C ASN A 37 16.26 -11.05 29.92
N ALA A 38 15.82 -12.30 29.77
CA ALA A 38 15.83 -12.95 28.47
C ALA A 38 14.64 -12.43 27.67
N THR A 39 14.84 -11.29 26.99
CA THR A 39 14.06 -10.94 25.81
C THR A 39 13.86 -12.21 24.99
N PRO A 40 12.61 -12.62 24.65
CA PRO A 40 12.42 -13.74 23.76
C PRO A 40 13.21 -13.43 22.49
N SER A 41 14.32 -14.13 22.28
CA SER A 41 15.03 -14.09 21.00
C SER A 41 14.13 -14.85 20.05
N ALA A 42 13.19 -14.12 19.45
CA ALA A 42 12.38 -14.63 18.36
C ALA A 42 13.36 -15.27 17.37
N THR A 43 13.18 -16.56 17.07
CA THR A 43 13.81 -17.16 15.91
C THR A 43 13.18 -16.46 14.70
N ILE A 44 13.79 -15.35 14.28
CA ILE A 44 13.38 -14.59 13.12
C ILE A 44 13.65 -15.52 11.93
N ALA A 45 12.60 -16.16 11.41
CA ALA A 45 12.69 -16.80 10.10
C ALA A 45 13.24 -15.76 9.12
N PRO A 46 14.24 -16.09 8.28
CA PRO A 46 14.84 -15.12 7.39
C PRO A 46 13.77 -14.55 6.47
N VAL A 47 13.60 -13.22 6.50
CA VAL A 47 12.64 -12.51 5.66
C VAL A 47 13.11 -12.64 4.22
N GLU A 48 12.31 -13.30 3.40
CA GLU A 48 12.59 -13.45 1.98
C GLU A 48 11.98 -12.26 1.21
N PHE A 49 12.78 -11.62 0.36
CA PHE A 49 12.33 -10.51 -0.48
C PHE A 49 12.11 -10.96 -1.91
N LEU A 50 11.09 -10.39 -2.56
CA LEU A 50 10.78 -10.66 -3.97
C LEU A 50 11.91 -10.18 -4.89
N PHE A 51 12.56 -9.08 -4.52
CA PHE A 51 13.72 -8.52 -5.19
C PHE A 51 14.89 -8.44 -4.19
N PRO A 52 15.82 -9.41 -4.21
CA PRO A 52 16.99 -9.39 -3.34
C PRO A 52 17.83 -8.11 -3.52
N ALA A 53 18.45 -7.62 -2.44
CA ALA A 53 19.24 -6.39 -2.45
C ALA A 53 20.40 -6.37 -3.47
N GLY A 54 20.87 -7.55 -3.92
CA GLY A 54 21.86 -7.68 -4.99
C GLY A 54 21.33 -7.37 -6.40
N GLN A 55 20.06 -6.97 -6.55
CA GLN A 55 19.49 -6.59 -7.85
C GLN A 55 19.78 -5.13 -8.25
N GLY A 56 20.40 -4.34 -7.36
CA GLY A 56 20.72 -2.94 -7.61
C GLY A 56 19.53 -2.02 -7.33
N THR A 57 19.62 -0.78 -7.82
CA THR A 57 18.59 0.24 -7.60
C THR A 57 17.48 0.12 -8.64
N VAL A 58 16.24 0.27 -8.21
CA VAL A 58 15.09 0.31 -9.13
C VAL A 58 15.22 1.56 -10.01
N ALA A 59 15.21 1.35 -11.33
CA ALA A 59 15.32 2.39 -12.35
C ALA A 59 13.99 2.66 -13.05
N SER A 60 13.10 1.66 -13.14
CA SER A 60 11.76 1.84 -13.68
C SER A 60 10.75 0.94 -12.97
N LEU A 61 9.53 1.43 -12.85
CA LEU A 61 8.39 0.70 -12.31
C LEU A 61 7.18 0.96 -13.20
N SER A 62 6.60 -0.12 -13.72
CA SER A 62 5.35 -0.11 -14.47
C SER A 62 4.35 -1.00 -13.75
N ILE A 63 3.14 -0.52 -13.53
CA ILE A 63 2.04 -1.30 -12.96
C ILE A 63 0.88 -1.17 -13.93
N GLU A 64 0.32 -2.30 -14.34
CA GLU A 64 -0.83 -2.38 -15.23
C GLU A 64 -1.92 -3.24 -14.58
N SER A 65 -3.16 -2.73 -14.56
CA SER A 65 -4.34 -3.46 -14.09
C SER A 65 -5.04 -4.12 -15.28
N ARG A 66 -5.70 -5.27 -15.05
CA ARG A 66 -6.58 -5.90 -16.03
C ARG A 66 -7.71 -4.99 -16.51
N GLU A 67 -8.07 -3.98 -15.72
CA GLU A 67 -9.10 -2.99 -16.04
C GLU A 67 -8.60 -1.89 -16.99
N GLY A 68 -7.32 -1.94 -17.40
CA GLY A 68 -6.73 -1.03 -18.37
C GLY A 68 -6.05 0.20 -17.76
N GLN A 69 -6.08 0.36 -16.44
CA GLN A 69 -5.31 1.39 -15.75
C GLN A 69 -3.82 1.04 -15.78
N SER A 70 -2.97 2.02 -16.07
CA SER A 70 -1.52 1.83 -16.06
C SER A 70 -0.80 3.05 -15.55
N VAL A 71 0.21 2.83 -14.72
CA VAL A 71 1.14 3.85 -14.25
C VAL A 71 2.56 3.39 -14.56
N ARG A 72 3.37 4.29 -15.09
CA ARG A 72 4.77 3.99 -15.38
C ARG A 72 5.64 5.16 -14.99
N VAL A 73 6.60 4.90 -14.10
CA VAL A 73 7.63 5.84 -13.68
C VAL A 73 9.00 5.32 -14.08
N GLU A 74 9.85 6.22 -14.53
CA GLU A 74 11.20 5.91 -15.00
C GLU A 74 12.19 6.99 -14.54
N ARG A 75 13.35 6.53 -14.09
CA ARG A 75 14.45 7.38 -13.67
C ARG A 75 15.29 7.73 -14.90
N ALA A 76 15.29 9.00 -15.26
CA ALA A 76 16.10 9.52 -16.35
C ALA A 76 17.60 9.46 -16.02
N ALA A 77 18.46 9.56 -17.05
CA ALA A 77 19.91 9.54 -16.90
C ALA A 77 20.46 10.63 -15.96
N ALA A 78 19.76 11.76 -15.83
CA ALA A 78 20.09 12.85 -14.89
C ALA A 78 19.66 12.54 -13.43
N GLY A 79 19.08 11.37 -13.16
CA GLY A 79 18.63 10.92 -11.84
C GLY A 79 17.23 11.37 -11.44
N ALA A 80 16.56 12.21 -12.25
CA ALA A 80 15.20 12.68 -12.02
C ALA A 80 14.15 11.63 -12.44
N TRP A 81 13.06 11.55 -11.68
CA TRP A 81 11.93 10.67 -11.98
C TRP A 81 10.96 11.32 -12.97
N SER A 82 10.50 10.55 -13.93
CA SER A 82 9.51 10.95 -14.93
C SER A 82 8.35 9.97 -14.96
N LEU A 83 7.14 10.47 -15.11
CA LEU A 83 5.93 9.70 -15.35
C LEU A 83 5.74 9.60 -16.86
N THR A 84 5.63 8.39 -17.40
CA THR A 84 5.43 8.13 -18.84
C THR A 84 4.03 7.59 -19.16
N LYS A 85 3.36 7.00 -18.16
CA LYS A 85 1.95 6.60 -18.24
C LYS A 85 1.22 7.03 -16.95
N PRO A 86 -0.05 7.45 -17.01
CA PRO A 86 -0.93 7.44 -18.19
C PRO A 86 -0.69 8.57 -19.20
N PHE A 87 0.04 9.61 -18.82
CA PHE A 87 0.52 10.68 -19.70
C PHE A 87 1.95 11.06 -19.29
N GLU A 88 2.66 11.78 -20.16
CA GLU A 88 4.02 12.22 -19.88
C GLU A 88 4.03 13.45 -18.97
N ALA A 89 4.70 13.34 -17.82
CA ALA A 89 4.87 14.44 -16.87
C ALA A 89 6.12 14.24 -16.01
N ALA A 90 6.57 15.31 -15.35
CA ALA A 90 7.57 15.18 -14.30
C ALA A 90 6.94 14.49 -13.07
N ALA A 91 7.60 13.44 -12.58
CA ALA A 91 7.09 12.72 -11.42
C ALA A 91 7.52 13.41 -10.12
N ASP A 92 6.68 13.33 -9.08
CA ASP A 92 7.08 13.77 -7.75
C ASP A 92 8.25 12.89 -7.25
N PRO A 93 9.44 13.46 -6.98
CA PRO A 93 10.62 12.67 -6.68
C PRO A 93 10.50 11.90 -5.36
N SER A 94 9.81 12.47 -4.36
CA SER A 94 9.62 11.81 -3.07
C SER A 94 8.72 10.59 -3.19
N SER A 95 7.60 10.72 -3.91
CA SER A 95 6.64 9.65 -4.14
C SER A 95 7.21 8.55 -5.04
N ALA A 96 7.94 8.93 -6.09
CA ALA A 96 8.59 7.97 -6.98
C ALA A 96 9.70 7.17 -6.26
N GLU A 97 10.51 7.82 -5.43
CA GLU A 97 11.55 7.14 -4.64
C GLU A 97 10.93 6.23 -3.56
N ALA A 98 9.82 6.64 -2.95
CA ALA A 98 9.08 5.81 -2.01
C ALA A 98 8.55 4.54 -2.71
N ALA A 99 8.00 4.66 -3.93
CA ALA A 99 7.57 3.51 -4.73
C ALA A 99 8.75 2.57 -5.06
N ALA A 100 9.88 3.11 -5.50
CA ALA A 100 11.10 2.34 -5.78
C ALA A 100 11.61 1.58 -4.53
N SER A 101 11.59 2.25 -3.37
CA SER A 101 11.95 1.65 -2.08
C SER A 101 10.98 0.53 -1.69
N GLN A 102 9.68 0.75 -1.91
CA GLN A 102 8.62 -0.21 -1.60
C GLN A 102 8.74 -1.49 -2.45
N VAL A 103 9.10 -1.37 -3.73
CA VAL A 103 9.41 -2.53 -4.59
C VAL A 103 10.54 -3.37 -3.98
N SER A 104 11.61 -2.72 -3.52
CA SER A 104 12.76 -3.42 -2.90
C SER A 104 12.39 -4.05 -1.55
N ALA A 105 11.38 -3.53 -0.87
CA ALA A 105 10.89 -4.01 0.42
C ALA A 105 9.81 -5.10 0.30
N LEU A 106 9.34 -5.45 -0.91
CA LEU A 106 8.31 -6.48 -1.10
C LEU A 106 8.79 -7.84 -0.59
N ARG A 107 8.01 -8.44 0.30
CA ARG A 107 8.32 -9.71 0.97
C ARG A 107 7.54 -10.86 0.36
N ILE A 108 8.19 -12.02 0.32
CA ILE A 108 7.57 -13.32 0.06
C ILE A 108 7.16 -13.89 1.43
N LEU A 109 5.86 -14.07 1.64
CA LEU A 109 5.31 -14.66 2.85
C LEU A 109 5.32 -16.19 2.82
N ALA A 110 5.05 -16.76 1.65
CA ALA A 110 5.04 -18.20 1.45
C ALA A 110 5.27 -18.55 -0.02
N ARG A 111 5.77 -19.76 -0.27
CA ARG A 111 5.85 -20.37 -1.61
C ARG A 111 4.89 -21.55 -1.61
N LEU A 112 4.01 -21.63 -2.60
CA LEU A 112 3.00 -22.67 -2.68
C LEU A 112 3.17 -23.46 -3.98
N ASP A 113 2.91 -24.75 -3.91
CA ASP A 113 2.76 -25.58 -5.10
C ASP A 113 1.25 -25.69 -5.39
N LEU A 114 0.75 -24.74 -6.17
CA LEU A 114 -0.66 -24.59 -6.53
C LEU A 114 -0.78 -24.37 -8.04
N ASP A 115 -1.89 -24.81 -8.65
CA ASP A 115 -2.18 -24.48 -10.04
C ASP A 115 -2.32 -22.94 -10.19
N PRO A 116 -1.64 -22.30 -11.16
CA PRO A 116 -1.81 -20.88 -11.45
C PRO A 116 -3.28 -20.46 -11.68
N ALA A 117 -4.15 -21.37 -12.11
CA ALA A 117 -5.59 -21.10 -12.25
C ALA A 117 -6.26 -20.78 -10.91
N ASP A 118 -5.96 -21.55 -9.87
CA ASP A 118 -6.56 -21.40 -8.53
C ASP A 118 -6.07 -20.13 -7.81
N ALA A 119 -4.92 -19.62 -8.24
CA ALA A 119 -4.31 -18.39 -7.75
C ALA A 119 -4.79 -17.13 -8.51
N GLY A 120 -5.62 -17.25 -9.54
CA GLY A 120 -6.01 -16.12 -10.41
C GLY A 120 -4.90 -15.65 -11.35
N LEU A 121 -3.84 -16.44 -11.55
CA LEU A 121 -2.66 -16.09 -12.37
C LEU A 121 -2.82 -16.45 -13.86
N LYS A 122 -3.93 -17.09 -14.26
CA LYS A 122 -4.28 -17.25 -15.69
C LYS A 122 -4.72 -15.94 -16.35
N SER A 123 -5.34 -15.07 -15.57
CA SER A 123 -5.73 -13.72 -15.96
C SER A 123 -5.36 -12.79 -14.82
N PRO A 124 -4.07 -12.40 -14.71
CA PRO A 124 -3.58 -11.66 -13.57
C PRO A 124 -4.38 -10.36 -13.38
N ALA A 125 -4.70 -10.04 -12.13
CA ALA A 125 -5.35 -8.78 -11.78
C ALA A 125 -4.42 -7.60 -12.05
N TYR A 126 -3.12 -7.78 -11.79
CA TYR A 126 -2.10 -6.76 -12.03
C TYR A 126 -0.83 -7.38 -12.60
N THR A 127 -0.14 -6.62 -13.45
CA THR A 127 1.18 -6.95 -13.98
C THR A 127 2.14 -5.84 -13.60
N LEU A 128 3.16 -6.19 -12.82
CA LEU A 128 4.22 -5.29 -12.43
C LEU A 128 5.46 -5.59 -13.27
N THR A 129 6.05 -4.56 -13.87
CA THR A 129 7.35 -4.65 -14.54
C THR A 129 8.33 -3.73 -13.84
N VAL A 130 9.40 -4.32 -13.32
CA VAL A 130 10.44 -3.59 -12.57
C VAL A 130 11.74 -3.67 -13.34
N GLY A 131 12.30 -2.51 -13.70
CA GLY A 131 13.64 -2.40 -14.27
C GLY A 131 14.64 -1.93 -13.23
N PHE A 132 15.85 -2.50 -13.27
CA PHE A 132 16.95 -2.17 -12.37
C PHE A 132 18.08 -1.43 -13.10
N SER A 133 18.91 -0.73 -12.33
CA SER A 133 20.03 0.06 -12.83
C SER A 133 21.10 -0.76 -13.56
N ASP A 134 21.13 -2.07 -13.35
CA ASP A 134 22.04 -3.00 -14.03
C ASP A 134 21.51 -3.48 -15.40
N GLY A 135 20.34 -3.00 -15.82
CA GLY A 135 19.69 -3.34 -17.09
C GLY A 135 18.79 -4.58 -17.02
N ARG A 136 18.73 -5.29 -15.89
CA ARG A 136 17.76 -6.38 -15.71
C ARG A 136 16.36 -5.83 -15.53
N SER A 137 15.39 -6.55 -16.07
CA SER A 137 13.98 -6.31 -15.80
C SER A 137 13.30 -7.60 -15.41
N PHE A 138 12.30 -7.50 -14.54
CA PHE A 138 11.52 -8.61 -14.06
C PHE A 138 10.04 -8.28 -14.17
N VAL A 139 9.27 -9.27 -14.62
CA VAL A 139 7.82 -9.21 -14.67
C VAL A 139 7.27 -10.00 -13.48
N VAL A 140 6.33 -9.41 -12.77
CA VAL A 140 5.58 -10.04 -11.68
C VAL A 140 4.11 -9.97 -12.01
N GLU A 141 3.50 -11.13 -12.20
CA GLU A 141 2.07 -11.27 -12.38
C GLU A 141 1.43 -11.45 -11.00
N VAL A 142 0.38 -10.69 -10.71
CA VAL A 142 -0.36 -10.75 -9.45
C VAL A 142 -1.78 -11.22 -9.75
N GLY A 143 -2.19 -12.26 -9.05
CA GLY A 143 -3.53 -12.82 -9.11
C GLY A 143 -4.40 -12.34 -7.94
N ASP A 144 -5.15 -13.27 -7.36
CA ASP A 144 -6.13 -12.96 -6.33
C ASP A 144 -5.49 -12.81 -4.94
N ALA A 145 -6.22 -12.16 -4.04
CA ALA A 145 -5.86 -12.10 -2.63
C ALA A 145 -5.99 -13.49 -1.98
N THR A 146 -5.09 -13.80 -1.04
CA THR A 146 -5.17 -15.06 -0.31
C THR A 146 -6.43 -15.11 0.56
N PRO A 147 -7.02 -16.30 0.80
CA PRO A 147 -8.18 -16.44 1.69
C PRO A 147 -7.93 -15.94 3.13
N THR A 148 -6.67 -15.93 3.55
CA THR A 148 -6.23 -15.40 4.86
C THR A 148 -6.23 -13.86 4.91
N GLY A 149 -6.33 -13.18 3.76
CA GLY A 149 -6.28 -11.72 3.66
C GLY A 149 -4.90 -11.10 3.92
N THR A 150 -3.86 -11.92 4.08
CA THR A 150 -2.51 -11.47 4.44
C THR A 150 -1.63 -11.12 3.23
N GLY A 151 -2.02 -11.55 2.03
CA GLY A 151 -1.20 -11.36 0.84
C GLY A 151 -1.96 -11.56 -0.46
N TYR A 152 -1.21 -11.48 -1.56
CA TYR A 152 -1.68 -11.82 -2.90
C TYR A 152 -0.88 -12.97 -3.47
N TYR A 153 -1.52 -13.80 -4.29
CA TYR A 153 -0.78 -14.74 -5.12
C TYR A 153 -0.05 -13.98 -6.22
N ALA A 154 1.22 -14.32 -6.42
CA ALA A 154 2.04 -13.75 -7.47
C ALA A 154 2.94 -14.79 -8.12
N ARG A 155 3.41 -14.49 -9.32
CA ARG A 155 4.43 -15.26 -10.04
C ARG A 155 5.44 -14.28 -10.62
N LYS A 156 6.72 -14.53 -10.38
CA LYS A 156 7.82 -13.70 -10.90
C LYS A 156 8.54 -14.46 -12.01
N ASP A 157 8.72 -13.81 -13.15
CA ASP A 157 9.48 -14.34 -14.27
C ASP A 157 10.98 -14.43 -13.94
N GLY A 158 11.67 -15.43 -14.49
CA GLY A 158 13.13 -15.61 -14.31
C GLY A 158 13.59 -16.34 -13.05
N GLY A 159 12.76 -17.19 -12.43
CA GLY A 159 13.26 -18.11 -11.40
C GLY A 159 12.23 -18.89 -10.58
N PHE A 160 10.95 -18.52 -10.62
CA PHE A 160 9.91 -19.18 -9.82
C PHE A 160 8.73 -19.60 -10.72
N ALA A 161 8.69 -20.87 -11.09
CA ALA A 161 7.59 -21.43 -11.86
C ALA A 161 6.31 -21.60 -11.01
N SER A 162 6.46 -21.77 -9.70
CA SER A 162 5.36 -21.98 -8.77
C SER A 162 4.84 -20.65 -8.20
N PRO A 163 3.51 -20.52 -7.99
CA PRO A 163 2.92 -19.37 -7.31
C PRO A 163 3.52 -19.13 -5.91
N LEU A 164 3.65 -17.87 -5.55
CA LEU A 164 4.08 -17.44 -4.23
C LEU A 164 3.07 -16.45 -3.65
N VAL A 165 3.15 -16.20 -2.34
CA VAL A 165 2.35 -15.19 -1.66
C VAL A 165 3.23 -14.01 -1.34
N ILE A 166 2.87 -12.83 -1.84
CA ILE A 166 3.49 -11.56 -1.48
C ILE A 166 2.68 -10.84 -0.42
N ASP A 167 3.37 -10.06 0.40
CA ASP A 167 2.77 -9.22 1.43
C ASP A 167 1.74 -8.24 0.86
N LYS A 168 0.56 -8.18 1.48
CA LYS A 168 -0.56 -7.34 1.01
C LYS A 168 -0.24 -5.86 1.17
N ASP A 169 0.22 -5.43 2.34
CA ASP A 169 0.45 -4.02 2.65
C ASP A 169 1.48 -3.43 1.68
N GLY A 170 2.54 -4.19 1.42
CA GLY A 170 3.58 -3.75 0.52
C GLY A 170 3.16 -3.66 -0.94
N LEU A 171 2.26 -4.53 -1.39
CA LEU A 171 1.71 -4.46 -2.74
C LEU A 171 0.67 -3.35 -2.86
N ASP A 172 -0.25 -3.23 -1.91
CA ASP A 172 -1.32 -2.23 -1.95
C ASP A 172 -0.75 -0.80 -2.00
N ALA A 173 0.37 -0.54 -1.31
CA ALA A 173 1.09 0.73 -1.40
C ALA A 173 1.54 1.06 -2.85
N LEU A 174 1.96 0.04 -3.61
CA LEU A 174 2.31 0.20 -5.03
C LEU A 174 1.06 0.35 -5.90
N LEU A 175 0.02 -0.44 -5.65
CA LEU A 175 -1.24 -0.37 -6.39
C LEU A 175 -1.93 1.00 -6.21
N ASN A 176 -1.73 1.65 -5.07
CA ASN A 176 -2.25 3.00 -4.83
C ASN A 176 -1.71 4.03 -5.85
N LEU A 177 -0.56 3.78 -6.48
CA LEU A 177 -0.01 4.63 -7.55
C LEU A 177 -0.87 4.61 -8.83
N LEU A 178 -1.67 3.55 -9.05
CA LEU A 178 -2.64 3.53 -10.16
C LEU A 178 -3.77 4.54 -9.94
N VAL A 179 -4.15 4.76 -8.68
CA VAL A 179 -5.23 5.67 -8.29
C VAL A 179 -4.70 7.09 -8.13
N TYR A 180 -3.52 7.24 -7.53
CA TYR A 180 -2.84 8.51 -7.27
C TYR A 180 -1.46 8.49 -7.92
N PRO A 181 -1.37 8.70 -9.24
CA PRO A 181 -0.09 8.70 -9.94
C PRO A 181 0.79 9.85 -9.40
N PRO A 182 2.10 9.61 -9.20
CA PRO A 182 3.00 10.60 -8.60
C PRO A 182 3.42 11.62 -9.65
N PHE A 183 2.58 12.60 -9.96
CA PHE A 183 2.95 13.76 -10.78
C PHE A 183 3.25 14.96 -9.87
N LEU A 184 4.14 15.85 -10.31
CA LEU A 184 4.36 17.12 -9.63
C LEU A 184 3.11 17.99 -9.78
N GLU A 185 2.40 18.25 -8.68
CA GLU A 185 1.34 19.27 -8.68
C GLU A 185 1.96 20.63 -9.01
N THR A 186 1.38 21.30 -10.01
CA THR A 186 1.60 22.74 -10.16
C THR A 186 0.80 23.39 -9.03
N PRO A 187 1.36 24.33 -8.23
CA PRO A 187 0.64 24.90 -7.10
C PRO A 187 -0.72 25.40 -7.58
N THR A 188 -1.81 24.91 -6.98
CA THR A 188 -3.16 25.38 -7.28
C THR A 188 -3.13 26.90 -7.19
N PRO A 189 -3.46 27.65 -8.27
CA PRO A 189 -3.38 29.09 -8.22
C PRO A 189 -4.33 29.57 -7.12
N SER A 190 -3.79 30.29 -6.14
CA SER A 190 -4.61 30.99 -5.15
C SER A 190 -5.55 31.93 -5.92
N PRO A 191 -6.87 31.93 -5.62
CA PRO A 191 -7.78 32.82 -6.33
C PRO A 191 -7.28 34.25 -6.17
N THR A 192 -6.95 34.90 -7.29
CA THR A 192 -6.74 36.35 -7.30
C THR A 192 -8.02 36.99 -6.77
N PRO A 193 -7.96 37.83 -5.72
CA PRO A 193 -9.16 38.51 -5.24
C PRO A 193 -9.77 39.27 -6.42
N THR A 194 -10.99 38.88 -6.80
CA THR A 194 -11.78 39.66 -7.75
C THR A 194 -12.11 40.95 -7.04
N GLU A 195 -11.53 42.07 -7.48
CA GLU A 195 -11.99 43.38 -7.03
C GLU A 195 -13.47 43.49 -7.37
N THR A 196 -14.33 43.46 -6.35
CA THR A 196 -15.73 43.87 -6.48
C THR A 196 -15.72 45.26 -7.09
N PRO A 197 -16.35 45.51 -8.26
CA PRO A 197 -16.42 46.85 -8.81
C PRO A 197 -17.15 47.72 -7.78
N THR A 198 -16.40 48.65 -7.18
CA THR A 198 -16.97 49.75 -6.39
C THR A 198 -18.01 50.43 -7.27
N PRO A 199 -19.30 50.50 -6.86
CA PRO A 199 -20.30 51.24 -7.61
C PRO A 199 -19.77 52.66 -7.80
N ALA A 200 -19.70 53.10 -9.05
CA ALA A 200 -19.40 54.49 -9.37
C ALA A 200 -20.39 55.35 -8.58
N ALA A 201 -19.89 56.08 -7.59
CA ALA A 201 -20.66 57.10 -6.91
C ALA A 201 -21.10 58.08 -7.99
N GLY A 202 -22.38 57.99 -8.37
CA GLY A 202 -23.04 58.98 -9.20
C GLY A 202 -22.78 60.34 -8.57
N ALA A 203 -22.21 61.25 -9.36
CA ALA A 203 -22.01 62.62 -8.98
C ALA A 203 -23.37 63.33 -8.90
N ASP A 204 -24.16 63.03 -7.86
CA ASP A 204 -25.32 63.84 -7.50
C ASP A 204 -24.80 65.08 -6.80
N THR A 205 -24.60 66.12 -7.60
CA THR A 205 -24.28 67.46 -7.13
C THR A 205 -25.54 68.05 -6.50
N CYS A 206 -25.74 67.81 -5.21
CA CYS A 206 -26.83 68.42 -4.45
C CYS A 206 -26.42 69.84 -4.03
N LEU A 207 -26.70 70.83 -4.88
CA LEU A 207 -26.69 72.25 -4.52
C LEU A 207 -28.15 72.68 -4.28
N GLY A 208 -28.51 72.98 -3.03
CA GLY A 208 -29.73 73.75 -2.73
C GLY A 208 -30.95 72.99 -2.18
N GLY A 209 -30.81 71.78 -1.64
CA GLY A 209 -31.74 71.28 -0.62
C GLY A 209 -33.15 70.86 -1.04
N GLN A 210 -33.37 70.38 -2.27
CA GLN A 210 -34.59 69.64 -2.63
C GLN A 210 -34.25 68.50 -3.62
N CYS A 211 -34.29 67.25 -3.18
CA CYS A 211 -34.21 66.07 -4.06
C CYS A 211 -35.63 65.55 -4.28
N GLN A 212 -36.09 65.52 -5.54
CA GLN A 212 -37.36 64.93 -5.91
C GLN A 212 -37.10 63.81 -6.92
N PRO A 213 -37.67 62.60 -6.75
CA PRO A 213 -37.45 61.50 -7.67
C PRO A 213 -38.16 61.78 -8.99
N VAL A 214 -37.42 61.77 -10.10
CA VAL A 214 -37.99 61.79 -11.44
C VAL A 214 -38.59 60.42 -11.71
N LEU A 215 -39.93 60.38 -11.76
CA LEU A 215 -40.69 59.27 -12.33
C LEU A 215 -40.52 59.35 -13.85
N GLU A 216 -39.68 58.49 -14.43
CA GLU A 216 -39.65 58.30 -15.88
C GLU A 216 -40.71 57.28 -16.29
N ASP A 217 -41.69 57.82 -17.01
CA ASP A 217 -42.89 57.22 -17.55
C ASP A 217 -42.58 56.22 -18.67
N SER A 218 -43.31 55.10 -18.70
CA SER A 218 -43.37 54.14 -19.82
C SER A 218 -44.53 54.58 -20.73
N PRO A 219 -44.49 54.48 -22.08
CA PRO A 219 -44.76 53.18 -22.72
C PRO A 219 -44.23 52.95 -24.17
N GLY A 220 -44.13 51.67 -24.56
CA GLY A 220 -44.62 51.18 -25.86
C GLY A 220 -43.66 51.16 -27.08
N GLY A 221 -43.38 49.95 -27.60
CA GLY A 221 -42.75 49.78 -28.92
C GLY A 221 -42.38 48.33 -29.27
N THR A 222 -43.31 47.63 -29.92
CA THR A 222 -43.33 46.25 -30.47
C THR A 222 -42.09 45.86 -31.32
N PRO A 223 -41.73 44.55 -31.40
CA PRO A 223 -40.52 44.08 -32.08
C PRO A 223 -40.68 44.03 -33.60
N THR A 224 -39.60 44.29 -34.34
CA THR A 224 -39.52 43.99 -35.78
C THR A 224 -38.24 43.22 -36.09
N ALA A 225 -38.43 41.97 -36.52
CA ALA A 225 -37.43 41.12 -37.09
C ALA A 225 -37.03 41.61 -38.50
N THR A 226 -35.75 41.60 -38.82
CA THR A 226 -35.25 41.58 -40.20
C THR A 226 -34.10 40.59 -40.31
N LYS A 227 -34.18 39.80 -41.38
CA LYS A 227 -33.44 38.60 -41.73
C LYS A 227 -32.38 38.91 -42.79
N SER A 228 -31.19 38.30 -42.64
CA SER A 228 -30.18 37.90 -43.64
C SER A 228 -29.41 38.97 -44.44
N PRO A 229 -28.27 38.58 -45.06
CA PRO A 229 -27.46 37.35 -44.90
C PRO A 229 -26.15 37.56 -44.13
#